data_AF-A0A5C8HNQ2-F1
#
_entry.id   AF-A0A5C8HNQ2-F1
#
_cell.length_a   1.000
_cell.length_b   1.000
_cell.length_c   1.000
_cell.angle_alpha   90.00
_cell.angle_beta   90.00
_cell.angle_gamma   90.00
#
_symmetry.space_group_name_H-M   'P 1'
#
loop_
_entity.id
_entity.type
_entity.pdbx_description
1 polymer ?
#
loop_
_entity_poly.entity_id
_entity_poly.type
_entity_poly.pdbx_seq_one_letter_code
_entity_poly.pdbx_strand_id
1 'polypeptide(L)'
;MLFGRRHDVAYQQEVAGNPKQRHHVRFWHTPAGWMLPGGAEVDWLGAGTYDTAVGISWFTLQVTHRIDENTDIERDFVVSSMIDADTSVVVNSLPNFTTGYHSRNGGGDRFITDGALPIVNVSDVVAAPPEPQHDEPASTRNAYRRAPLSAIAAALLTIAVSILDIIVIAVGLFTEQVDGVTAEDEALLQTARLVILGFFVVLLIIELLFVRAFLRRGRRARVVLMTLLSLSILTSALNYLYGVSALKLDWTLLSATLQCIALIAFATESTARWVRSRAEDEESGAAAVPA
;
A
#
# COMPACT_ATOMS: atom_id res chain seq x y z
N MET A 1 3.88 10.96 8.53
CA MET A 1 5.15 11.56 8.06
C MET A 1 5.41 12.78 8.92
N LEU A 2 6.67 13.13 9.14
CA LEU A 2 7.08 14.31 9.89
C LEU A 2 8.18 15.03 9.09
N PHE A 3 8.22 16.35 9.12
CA PHE A 3 9.14 17.17 8.30
C PHE A 3 9.09 16.87 6.80
N GLY A 4 7.92 16.47 6.27
CA GLY A 4 7.75 16.10 4.86
C GLY A 4 8.39 14.76 4.46
N ARG A 5 8.85 13.95 5.43
CA ARG A 5 9.56 12.69 5.16
C ARG A 5 9.17 11.55 6.11
N ARG A 6 9.63 10.34 5.77
CA ARG A 6 9.56 9.17 6.65
C ARG A 6 10.59 9.28 7.78
N HIS A 7 10.42 8.43 8.80
CA HIS A 7 11.38 8.32 9.90
C HIS A 7 12.77 7.99 9.37
N ASP A 8 13.80 8.43 10.06
CA ASP A 8 15.18 8.04 9.75
C ASP A 8 15.48 6.64 10.27
N VAL A 9 15.03 6.36 11.50
CA VAL A 9 15.21 5.06 12.14
C VAL A 9 13.92 4.62 12.81
N ALA A 10 13.71 3.31 12.87
CA ALA A 10 12.58 2.69 13.55
C ALA A 10 13.00 1.36 14.16
N TYR A 11 12.41 1.04 15.31
CA TYR A 11 12.62 -0.22 16.02
C TYR A 11 11.27 -0.88 16.29
N GLN A 12 11.25 -2.20 16.25
CA GLN A 12 10.05 -3.00 16.51
C GLN A 12 10.41 -4.15 17.45
N GLN A 13 9.55 -4.39 18.43
CA GLN A 13 9.69 -5.49 19.38
C GLN A 13 8.37 -6.25 19.48
N GLU A 14 8.40 -7.54 19.14
CA GLU A 14 7.25 -8.43 19.29
C GLU A 14 6.99 -8.75 20.77
N VAL A 15 5.71 -8.82 21.14
CA VAL A 15 5.31 -9.19 22.49
C VAL A 15 5.13 -10.69 22.57
N ALA A 16 5.91 -11.37 23.41
CA ALA A 16 5.78 -12.81 23.70
C ALA A 16 5.71 -13.71 22.44
N GLY A 17 6.41 -13.34 21.36
CA GLY A 17 6.40 -14.06 20.08
C GLY A 17 5.08 -13.99 19.31
N ASN A 18 4.19 -13.05 19.65
CA ASN A 18 2.94 -12.81 18.94
C ASN A 18 3.12 -11.68 17.92
N PRO A 19 3.15 -11.95 16.61
CA PRO A 19 3.35 -10.91 15.60
C PRO A 19 2.18 -9.92 15.48
N LYS A 20 1.04 -10.20 16.11
CA LYS A 20 -0.11 -9.28 16.15
C LYS A 20 0.05 -8.17 17.17
N GLN A 21 0.96 -8.33 18.13
CA GLN A 21 1.22 -7.40 19.22
C GLN A 21 2.67 -6.98 19.21
N ARG A 22 2.92 -5.68 19.07
CA ARG A 22 4.28 -5.17 18.96
C ARG A 22 4.38 -3.74 19.49
N HIS A 23 5.51 -3.46 20.12
CA HIS A 23 5.99 -2.11 20.39
C HIS A 23 6.68 -1.60 19.13
N HIS A 24 6.37 -0.37 18.74
CA HIS A 24 6.93 0.22 17.54
C HIS A 24 7.28 1.67 17.80
N VAL A 25 8.57 1.98 17.72
CA VAL A 25 9.09 3.34 17.89
C VAL A 25 9.77 3.82 16.63
N ARG A 26 9.58 5.09 16.31
CA ARG A 26 10.13 5.76 15.13
C ARG A 26 10.78 7.07 15.55
N PHE A 27 11.90 7.42 14.91
CA PHE A 27 12.62 8.65 15.20
C PHE A 27 12.91 9.45 13.93
N TRP A 28 12.88 10.77 14.06
CA TRP A 28 13.19 11.73 13.01
C TRP A 28 14.21 12.74 13.53
N HIS A 29 15.32 12.92 12.80
CA HIS A 29 16.22 14.03 13.02
C HIS A 29 15.49 15.36 12.72
N THR A 30 15.57 16.30 13.65
CA THR A 30 14.95 17.61 13.49
C THR A 30 15.73 18.45 12.47
N PRO A 31 15.07 19.28 11.65
CA PRO A 31 15.77 20.24 10.80
C PRO A 31 16.56 21.25 11.64
N ALA A 32 17.67 21.77 11.10
CA ALA A 32 18.48 22.78 11.80
C ALA A 32 17.64 24.00 12.18
N GLY A 33 17.75 24.43 13.44
CA GLY A 33 16.99 25.56 14.00
C GLY A 33 15.50 25.28 14.20
N TRP A 34 15.06 24.01 14.12
CA TRP A 34 13.69 23.64 14.41
C TRP A 34 13.43 23.67 15.91
N MET A 35 12.39 24.41 16.32
CA MET A 35 12.03 24.59 17.71
C MET A 35 10.67 23.97 18.00
N LEU A 36 10.59 23.27 19.13
CA LEU A 36 9.34 22.73 19.64
C LEU A 36 8.42 23.88 20.11
N PRO A 37 7.10 23.67 20.13
CA PRO A 37 6.18 24.50 20.90
C PRO A 37 6.73 24.76 22.31
N GLY A 38 6.83 26.02 22.71
CA GLY A 38 7.45 26.42 23.98
C GLY A 38 8.94 26.76 23.91
N GLY A 39 9.58 26.64 22.74
CA GLY A 39 10.93 27.17 22.49
C GLY A 39 12.07 26.20 22.81
N ALA A 40 11.78 24.94 23.15
CA ALA A 40 12.82 23.92 23.35
C ALA A 40 13.39 23.43 22.01
N GLU A 41 14.69 23.14 22.00
CA GLU A 41 15.38 22.53 20.87
C GLU A 41 15.71 21.07 21.21
N VAL A 42 15.52 20.16 20.24
CA VAL A 42 15.86 18.74 20.36
C VAL A 42 16.43 18.28 19.03
N ASP A 43 17.42 17.38 19.06
CA ASP A 43 18.05 16.83 17.85
C ASP A 43 17.14 15.81 17.14
N TRP A 44 16.31 15.11 17.91
CA TRP A 44 15.45 14.03 17.44
C TRP A 44 14.06 14.13 18.01
N LEU A 45 13.06 13.77 17.20
CA LEU A 45 11.68 13.57 17.66
C LEU A 45 11.29 12.10 17.54
N GLY A 46 10.75 11.53 18.62
CA GLY A 46 10.29 10.15 18.69
C GLY A 46 8.77 10.02 18.64
N ALA A 47 8.27 8.91 18.13
CA ALA A 47 6.88 8.49 18.26
C ALA A 47 6.79 6.98 18.51
N GLY A 48 6.31 6.60 19.70
CA GLY A 48 5.99 5.22 20.08
C GLY A 48 4.52 4.89 19.83
N THR A 49 4.25 3.67 19.35
CA THR A 49 2.90 3.12 19.18
C THR A 49 2.88 1.65 19.54
N TYR A 50 1.94 1.25 20.40
CA TYR A 50 1.69 -0.15 20.73
C TYR A 50 0.57 -0.71 19.85
N ASP A 51 0.85 -1.72 19.04
CA ASP A 51 -0.16 -2.43 18.27
C ASP A 51 -0.80 -3.50 19.16
N THR A 52 -2.11 -3.40 19.42
CA THR A 52 -2.85 -4.32 20.29
C THR A 52 -3.40 -5.54 19.54
N ALA A 53 -3.78 -5.36 18.28
CA ALA A 53 -4.38 -6.38 17.43
C ALA A 53 -4.29 -6.04 15.95
N VAL A 54 -4.52 -7.03 15.09
CA VAL A 54 -4.83 -6.84 13.67
C VAL A 54 -6.35 -6.84 13.50
N GLY A 55 -6.89 -5.80 12.86
CA GLY A 55 -8.32 -5.65 12.61
C GLY A 55 -8.63 -5.17 11.19
N ILE A 56 -9.91 -5.02 10.89
CA ILE A 56 -10.38 -4.37 9.66
C ILE A 56 -10.86 -2.98 10.07
N SER A 57 -10.28 -1.95 9.46
CA SER A 57 -10.77 -0.58 9.64
C SER A 57 -12.12 -0.45 8.93
N TRP A 58 -13.19 -0.14 9.67
CA TRP A 58 -14.52 0.04 9.07
C TRP A 58 -14.62 1.25 8.13
N PHE A 59 -13.73 2.23 8.28
CA PHE A 59 -13.68 3.41 7.42
C PHE A 59 -13.03 3.13 6.06
N THR A 60 -12.06 2.20 6.02
CA THR A 60 -11.27 1.94 4.79
C THR A 60 -11.46 0.52 4.24
N LEU A 61 -12.09 -0.37 5.00
CA LEU A 61 -12.19 -1.81 4.78
C LEU A 61 -10.83 -2.50 4.60
N GLN A 62 -9.74 -1.82 4.95
CA GLN A 62 -8.38 -2.37 4.90
C GLN A 62 -8.05 -3.09 6.21
N VAL A 63 -7.21 -4.12 6.12
CA VAL A 63 -6.61 -4.72 7.31
C VAL A 63 -5.63 -3.72 7.90
N THR A 64 -5.92 -3.23 9.10
CA THR A 64 -5.11 -2.27 9.84
C THR A 64 -4.75 -2.82 11.20
N HIS A 65 -3.59 -2.43 11.72
CA HIS A 65 -3.29 -2.67 13.14
C HIS A 65 -4.13 -1.69 13.98
N ARG A 66 -4.67 -2.17 15.09
CA ARG A 66 -5.28 -1.33 16.11
C ARG A 66 -4.18 -0.91 17.08
N ILE A 67 -4.03 0.40 17.23
CA ILE A 67 -3.09 0.98 18.19
C ILE A 67 -3.81 1.09 19.54
N ASP A 68 -3.06 0.96 20.63
CA ASP A 68 -3.58 1.19 21.99
C ASP A 68 -4.21 2.58 22.13
N GLU A 69 -5.26 2.66 22.95
CA GLU A 69 -5.95 3.91 23.22
C GLU A 69 -5.07 4.84 24.08
N ASN A 70 -4.26 4.31 24.99
CA ASN A 70 -3.42 5.13 25.85
C ASN A 70 -2.00 5.21 25.28
N THR A 71 -1.70 6.30 24.59
CA THR A 71 -0.37 6.52 23.99
C THR A 71 0.70 6.78 25.05
N ASP A 72 0.32 7.19 26.25
CA ASP A 72 1.26 7.49 27.33
C ASP A 72 1.88 6.21 27.87
N ILE A 73 1.14 5.09 27.89
CA ILE A 73 1.68 3.78 28.31
C ILE A 73 2.87 3.38 27.42
N GLU A 74 2.71 3.50 26.10
CA GLU A 74 3.78 3.14 25.16
C GLU A 74 4.94 4.15 25.23
N ARG A 75 4.64 5.44 25.35
CA ARG A 75 5.66 6.47 25.54
C ARG A 75 6.51 6.16 26.78
N ASP A 76 5.87 5.89 27.90
CA ASP A 76 6.53 5.64 29.18
C ASP A 76 7.29 4.32 29.14
N PHE A 77 6.78 3.29 28.44
CA PHE A 77 7.51 2.05 28.17
C PHE A 77 8.80 2.27 27.38
N VAL A 78 8.75 3.09 26.32
CA VAL A 78 9.95 3.42 25.53
C VAL A 78 10.98 4.16 26.39
N VAL A 79 10.53 5.15 27.16
CA VAL A 79 11.40 5.93 28.05
C VAL A 79 11.99 5.05 29.14
N SER A 80 11.19 4.20 29.80
CA SER A 80 11.69 3.28 30.83
C SER A 80 12.69 2.30 30.26
N SER A 81 12.45 1.78 29.06
CA SER A 81 13.38 0.86 28.39
C SER A 81 14.74 1.50 28.11
N MET A 82 14.79 2.81 27.81
CA MET A 82 16.05 3.54 27.64
C MET A 82 16.80 3.71 28.97
N ILE A 83 16.08 4.06 30.05
CA ILE A 83 16.66 4.19 31.39
C ILE A 83 17.18 2.84 31.91
N ASP A 84 16.43 1.77 31.66
CA ASP A 84 16.80 0.40 32.07
C ASP A 84 18.03 -0.10 31.29
N ALA A 85 18.22 0.36 30.05
CA ALA A 85 19.34 -0.01 29.21
C ALA A 85 20.66 0.67 29.62
N ASP A 86 20.61 1.93 30.04
CA ASP A 86 21.80 2.67 30.46
C ASP A 86 21.48 3.74 31.52
N THR A 87 22.19 3.70 32.65
CA THR A 87 21.97 4.60 33.80
C THR A 87 22.44 6.03 33.56
N SER A 88 23.20 6.29 32.49
CA SER A 88 23.59 7.64 32.06
C SER A 88 22.47 8.41 31.36
N VAL A 89 21.37 7.74 31.00
CA VAL A 89 20.20 8.38 30.38
C VAL A 89 19.53 9.32 31.37
N VAL A 90 19.42 10.60 31.01
CA VAL A 90 18.73 11.62 31.81
C VAL A 90 17.43 12.00 31.12
N VAL A 91 16.32 11.99 31.86
CA VAL A 91 15.00 12.35 31.34
C VAL A 91 14.49 13.62 31.99
N ASN A 92 14.22 14.62 31.16
CA ASN A 92 13.52 15.85 31.55
C ASN A 92 12.12 15.83 30.94
N SER A 93 11.09 16.16 31.70
CA SER A 93 9.73 16.23 31.16
C SER A 93 9.36 17.69 30.88
N LEU A 94 8.76 17.95 29.71
CA LEU A 94 8.01 19.17 29.44
C LEU A 94 6.54 18.92 29.80
N PRO A 95 6.10 19.29 31.02
CA PRO A 95 4.70 19.14 31.40
C PRO A 95 3.84 20.08 30.54
N ASN A 96 2.68 19.61 30.09
CA ASN A 96 1.74 20.38 29.27
C ASN A 96 2.34 20.88 27.93
N PHE A 97 3.23 20.09 27.33
CA PHE A 97 3.74 20.36 25.98
C PHE A 97 2.60 20.53 24.96
N THR A 98 1.57 19.70 25.09
CA THR A 98 0.24 19.94 24.55
C THR A 98 -0.78 19.91 25.69
N THR A 99 -1.99 20.40 25.44
CA THR A 99 -3.12 20.08 26.32
C THR A 99 -3.38 18.59 26.25
N GLY A 100 -3.49 17.91 27.39
CA GLY A 100 -4.00 16.54 27.41
C GLY A 100 -5.38 16.48 26.78
N TYR A 101 -5.63 15.44 25.98
CA TYR A 101 -6.89 15.31 25.25
C TYR A 101 -7.17 13.86 24.86
N HIS A 102 -8.45 13.62 24.57
CA HIS A 102 -8.93 12.36 24.02
C HIS A 102 -9.56 12.63 22.65
N SER A 103 -9.26 11.80 21.66
CA SER A 103 -9.80 11.93 20.32
C SER A 103 -9.87 10.57 19.63
N ARG A 104 -10.09 10.56 18.31
CA ARG A 104 -10.03 9.38 17.46
C ARG A 104 -9.03 9.58 16.35
N ASN A 105 -8.30 8.53 16.01
CA ASN A 105 -7.40 8.53 14.86
C ASN A 105 -8.20 8.39 13.55
N GLY A 106 -7.51 8.47 12.40
CA GLY A 106 -8.14 8.33 11.07
C GLY A 106 -8.79 6.96 10.81
N GLY A 107 -8.49 5.95 11.62
CA GLY A 107 -9.13 4.63 11.60
C GLY A 107 -10.36 4.51 12.51
N GLY A 108 -10.64 5.53 13.33
CA GLY A 108 -11.74 5.56 14.29
C GLY A 108 -11.40 5.01 15.68
N ASP A 109 -10.19 4.50 15.90
CA ASP A 109 -9.76 4.06 17.22
C ASP A 109 -9.57 5.28 18.12
N ARG A 110 -9.98 5.16 19.38
CA ARG A 110 -9.78 6.23 20.37
C ARG A 110 -8.30 6.34 20.71
N PHE A 111 -7.87 7.55 21.05
CA PHE A 111 -6.59 7.76 21.70
C PHE A 111 -6.70 8.81 22.81
N ILE A 112 -5.86 8.69 23.83
CA ILE A 112 -5.78 9.53 25.02
C ILE A 112 -4.31 9.82 25.31
N THR A 113 -4.01 11.06 25.66
CA THR A 113 -2.69 11.48 26.15
C THR A 113 -2.82 12.57 27.23
N ASP A 114 -1.91 12.57 28.19
CA ASP A 114 -1.69 13.62 29.19
C ASP A 114 -1.07 14.90 28.60
N GLY A 115 -0.53 14.84 27.37
CA GLY A 115 0.09 15.95 26.67
C GLY A 115 1.50 16.32 27.14
N ALA A 116 2.13 15.51 27.98
CA ALA A 116 3.53 15.71 28.39
C ALA A 116 4.50 15.18 27.32
N LEU A 117 5.64 15.85 27.17
CA LEU A 117 6.72 15.43 26.28
C LEU A 117 8.00 15.16 27.08
N PRO A 118 8.36 13.89 27.30
CA PRO A 118 9.68 13.51 27.80
C PRO A 118 10.77 13.85 26.77
N ILE A 119 11.82 14.52 27.25
CA ILE A 119 13.07 14.77 26.55
C ILE A 119 14.11 13.85 27.17
N VAL A 120 14.59 12.90 26.38
CA VAL A 120 15.61 11.94 26.79
C VAL A 120 16.97 12.44 26.30
N ASN A 121 17.88 12.73 27.23
CA ASN A 121 19.26 13.07 26.93
C ASN A 121 20.12 11.80 26.98
N VAL A 122 20.73 11.49 25.84
CA VAL A 122 21.59 10.31 25.64
C VAL A 122 23.04 10.71 25.31
N SER A 123 23.43 11.97 25.56
CA SER A 123 24.76 12.50 25.17
C SER A 123 25.91 11.82 25.91
N ASP A 124 25.65 11.34 27.13
CA ASP A 124 26.63 10.65 27.97
C ASP A 124 26.62 9.11 27.79
N VAL A 125 25.71 8.60 26.94
CA VAL A 125 25.62 7.17 26.64
C VAL A 125 26.80 6.77 25.75
N VAL A 126 27.63 5.86 26.24
CA VAL A 126 28.72 5.29 25.45
C VAL A 126 28.16 4.13 24.64
N ALA A 127 28.02 4.33 23.33
CA ALA A 127 27.55 3.28 22.43
C ALA A 127 28.45 2.03 22.57
N ALA A 128 27.84 0.91 22.95
CA ALA A 128 28.51 -0.38 22.89
C ALA A 128 29.01 -0.62 21.45
N PRO A 129 30.14 -1.34 21.27
CA PRO A 129 30.55 -1.80 19.96
C PRO A 129 29.34 -2.47 19.29
N PRO A 130 29.08 -2.22 18.00
CA PRO A 130 27.94 -2.82 17.33
C PRO A 130 28.04 -4.33 17.52
N GLU A 131 27.08 -4.90 18.25
CA GLU A 131 26.90 -6.35 18.24
C GLU A 131 26.78 -6.78 16.77
N PRO A 132 27.35 -7.93 16.39
CA PRO A 132 27.16 -8.44 15.04
C PRO A 132 25.66 -8.47 14.79
N GLN A 133 25.21 -7.71 13.80
CA GLN A 133 23.80 -7.62 13.43
C GLN A 133 23.24 -9.04 13.44
N HIS A 134 22.32 -9.33 14.35
CA HIS A 134 21.58 -10.58 14.27
C HIS A 134 20.97 -10.60 12.88
N ASP A 135 21.47 -11.51 12.03
CA ASP A 135 20.95 -11.71 10.68
C ASP A 135 19.43 -11.70 10.79
N GLU A 136 18.79 -10.69 10.19
CA GLU A 136 17.33 -10.62 10.15
C GLU A 136 16.82 -12.02 9.78
N PRO A 137 15.97 -12.64 10.62
CA PRO A 137 15.60 -14.03 10.43
C PRO A 137 15.09 -14.20 9.00
N ALA A 138 15.51 -15.26 8.31
CA ALA A 138 15.21 -15.45 6.88
C ALA A 138 13.70 -15.31 6.54
N SER A 139 12.81 -15.44 7.53
CA SER A 139 11.38 -15.15 7.45
C SER A 139 11.05 -13.70 7.10
N THR A 140 11.72 -12.68 7.66
CA THR A 140 11.47 -11.26 7.35
C THR A 140 11.98 -10.92 5.94
N ARG A 141 13.19 -11.38 5.59
CA ARG A 141 13.76 -11.24 4.24
C ARG A 141 12.88 -11.91 3.17
N ASN A 142 12.26 -13.05 3.48
CA ASN A 142 11.34 -13.75 2.59
C ASN A 142 9.94 -13.11 2.51
N ALA A 143 9.47 -12.43 3.56
CA ALA A 143 8.17 -11.75 3.54
C ALA A 143 8.13 -10.64 2.48
N TYR A 144 9.22 -9.88 2.33
CA TYR A 144 9.36 -8.85 1.29
C TYR A 144 9.43 -9.40 -0.14
N ARG A 145 9.73 -10.70 -0.29
CA ARG A 145 9.78 -11.34 -1.62
C ARG A 145 8.39 -11.72 -2.16
N ARG A 146 7.40 -11.93 -1.28
CA ARG A 146 6.05 -12.32 -1.68
C ARG A 146 5.28 -11.13 -2.25
N ALA A 147 4.44 -11.38 -3.26
CA ALA A 147 3.59 -10.35 -3.82
C ALA A 147 2.61 -9.84 -2.74
N PRO A 148 2.50 -8.53 -2.51
CA PRO A 148 1.51 -8.00 -1.57
C PRO A 148 0.10 -8.32 -2.06
N LEU A 149 -0.86 -8.46 -1.15
CA LEU A 149 -2.26 -8.76 -1.50
C LEU A 149 -2.84 -7.75 -2.51
N SER A 150 -2.44 -6.48 -2.42
CA SER A 150 -2.83 -5.44 -3.39
C SER A 150 -2.36 -5.75 -4.81
N ALA A 151 -1.14 -6.29 -4.98
CA ALA A 151 -0.62 -6.67 -6.29
C ALA A 151 -1.35 -7.88 -6.87
N ILE A 152 -1.65 -8.88 -6.05
CA ILE A 152 -2.41 -10.06 -6.47
C ILE A 152 -3.84 -9.67 -6.83
N ALA A 153 -4.50 -8.89 -5.98
CA ALA A 153 -5.85 -8.40 -6.22
C ALA A 153 -5.92 -7.55 -7.50
N ALA A 154 -4.96 -6.64 -7.72
CA ALA A 154 -4.90 -5.84 -8.94
C ALA A 154 -4.78 -6.71 -10.21
N ALA A 155 -3.90 -7.72 -10.19
CA ALA A 155 -3.72 -8.64 -11.30
C ALA A 155 -4.98 -9.46 -11.59
N LEU A 156 -5.58 -10.06 -10.55
CA LEU A 156 -6.81 -10.86 -10.69
C LEU A 156 -7.99 -10.01 -11.17
N LEU A 157 -8.14 -8.81 -10.61
CA LEU A 157 -9.24 -7.92 -10.95
C LEU A 157 -9.15 -7.43 -12.39
N THR A 158 -7.94 -7.09 -12.85
CA THR A 158 -7.70 -6.69 -14.25
C THR A 158 -8.09 -7.82 -15.20
N ILE A 159 -7.61 -9.04 -14.95
CA ILE A 159 -7.94 -10.22 -15.76
C ILE A 159 -9.45 -10.50 -15.76
N ALA A 160 -10.09 -10.46 -14.58
CA ALA A 160 -11.51 -10.75 -14.44
C ALA A 160 -12.38 -9.74 -15.20
N VAL A 161 -12.04 -8.45 -15.11
CA VAL A 161 -12.74 -7.39 -15.84
C VAL A 161 -12.56 -7.58 -17.34
N SER A 162 -11.33 -7.78 -17.83
CA SER A 162 -11.06 -7.97 -19.26
C SER A 162 -11.78 -9.19 -19.84
N ILE A 163 -11.84 -10.29 -19.10
CA ILE A 163 -12.61 -11.49 -19.51
C ILE A 163 -14.10 -11.15 -19.60
N LEU A 164 -14.65 -10.46 -18.60
CA LEU A 164 -16.08 -10.16 -18.57
C LEU A 164 -16.46 -9.11 -19.63
N ASP A 165 -15.60 -8.14 -19.92
CA ASP A 165 -15.74 -7.20 -21.04
C ASP A 165 -15.80 -7.97 -22.37
N ILE A 166 -14.92 -8.96 -22.58
CA ILE A 166 -14.95 -9.82 -23.77
C ILE A 166 -16.25 -10.62 -23.86
N ILE A 167 -16.74 -11.16 -22.74
CA ILE A 167 -18.01 -11.89 -22.71
C ILE A 167 -19.17 -10.96 -23.10
N VAL A 168 -19.22 -9.75 -22.54
CA VAL A 168 -20.27 -8.77 -22.85
C VAL A 168 -20.21 -8.34 -24.32
N ILE A 169 -19.01 -8.10 -24.86
CA ILE A 169 -18.81 -7.80 -26.29
C ILE A 169 -19.25 -8.99 -27.15
N ALA A 170 -18.87 -10.21 -26.81
CA ALA A 170 -19.28 -11.41 -27.54
C ALA A 170 -20.81 -11.56 -27.54
N VAL A 171 -21.46 -11.44 -26.38
CA VAL A 171 -22.93 -11.48 -26.29
C VAL A 171 -23.55 -10.39 -27.17
N GLY A 172 -23.07 -9.15 -27.10
CA GLY A 172 -23.55 -8.06 -27.96
C GLY A 172 -23.45 -8.40 -29.44
N LEU A 173 -22.26 -8.83 -29.89
CA LEU A 173 -22.00 -9.17 -31.29
C LEU A 173 -22.89 -10.29 -31.83
N PHE A 174 -23.20 -11.31 -31.01
CA PHE A 174 -23.94 -12.51 -31.44
C PHE A 174 -25.45 -12.46 -31.14
N THR A 175 -25.91 -11.52 -30.32
CA THR A 175 -27.35 -11.30 -30.06
C THR A 175 -27.97 -10.19 -30.91
N GLU A 176 -27.15 -9.27 -31.42
CA GLU A 176 -27.63 -8.19 -32.28
C GLU A 176 -28.07 -8.75 -33.64
N GLN A 177 -29.38 -8.71 -33.88
CA GLN A 177 -29.98 -9.16 -35.13
C GLN A 177 -30.04 -7.99 -36.13
N VAL A 178 -29.44 -8.21 -37.29
CA VAL A 178 -29.44 -7.24 -38.40
C VAL A 178 -30.46 -7.73 -39.41
N ASP A 179 -31.56 -6.98 -39.59
CA ASP A 179 -32.62 -7.34 -40.52
C ASP A 179 -32.28 -6.92 -41.96
N GLY A 180 -32.80 -7.66 -42.94
CA GLY A 180 -32.67 -7.31 -44.38
C GLY A 180 -31.33 -7.69 -45.02
N VAL A 181 -30.56 -8.57 -44.38
CA VAL A 181 -29.22 -9.02 -44.82
C VAL A 181 -29.34 -10.16 -45.84
N THR A 182 -28.58 -10.10 -46.94
CA THR A 182 -28.52 -11.20 -47.92
C THR A 182 -27.68 -12.37 -47.41
N ALA A 183 -27.76 -13.55 -48.05
CA ALA A 183 -26.95 -14.71 -47.64
C ALA A 183 -25.42 -14.47 -47.75
N GLU A 184 -24.99 -13.66 -48.72
CA GLU A 184 -23.58 -13.27 -48.87
C GLU A 184 -23.16 -12.27 -47.78
N ASP A 185 -24.03 -11.31 -47.44
CA ASP A 185 -23.79 -10.33 -46.38
C ASP A 185 -23.76 -10.99 -44.98
N GLU A 186 -24.55 -12.04 -44.75
CA GLU A 186 -24.56 -12.78 -43.48
C GLU A 186 -23.21 -13.49 -43.24
N ALA A 187 -22.63 -14.09 -44.27
CA ALA A 187 -21.31 -14.71 -44.18
C ALA A 187 -20.20 -13.67 -43.90
N LEU A 188 -20.31 -12.49 -44.52
CA LEU A 188 -19.40 -11.37 -44.27
C LEU A 188 -19.55 -10.85 -42.82
N LEU A 189 -20.78 -10.70 -42.34
CA LEU A 189 -21.08 -10.23 -40.98
C LEU A 189 -20.56 -11.21 -39.92
N GLN A 190 -20.74 -12.52 -40.12
CA GLN A 190 -20.18 -13.55 -39.23
C GLN A 190 -18.66 -13.50 -39.20
N THR A 191 -18.03 -13.33 -40.36
CA THR A 191 -16.56 -13.19 -40.44
C THR A 191 -16.10 -11.93 -39.69
N ALA A 192 -16.78 -10.80 -39.87
CA ALA A 192 -16.46 -9.56 -39.18
C ALA A 192 -16.59 -9.69 -37.65
N ARG A 193 -17.66 -10.31 -37.15
CA ARG A 193 -17.86 -10.59 -35.71
C ARG A 193 -16.72 -11.43 -35.13
N LEU A 194 -16.30 -12.48 -35.83
CA LEU A 194 -15.18 -13.33 -35.42
C LEU A 194 -13.84 -12.58 -35.42
N VAL A 195 -13.61 -11.71 -36.41
CA VAL A 195 -12.40 -10.86 -36.46
C VAL A 195 -12.37 -9.89 -35.28
N ILE A 196 -13.49 -9.23 -34.98
CA ILE A 196 -13.62 -8.32 -33.84
C ILE A 196 -13.37 -9.07 -32.52
N LEU A 197 -14.01 -10.22 -32.33
CA LEU A 197 -13.82 -11.03 -31.12
C LEU A 197 -12.35 -11.50 -31.00
N GLY A 198 -11.77 -11.98 -32.10
CA GLY A 198 -10.37 -12.40 -32.16
C GLY A 198 -9.40 -11.29 -31.79
N PHE A 199 -9.67 -10.05 -32.21
CA PHE A 199 -8.88 -8.88 -31.82
C PHE A 199 -8.87 -8.67 -30.30
N PHE A 200 -10.02 -8.72 -29.63
CA PHE A 200 -10.07 -8.58 -28.16
C PHE A 200 -9.41 -9.75 -27.43
N VAL A 201 -9.50 -10.98 -27.96
CA VAL A 201 -8.76 -12.13 -27.41
C VAL A 201 -7.24 -11.94 -27.51
N VAL A 202 -6.74 -11.38 -28.62
CA VAL A 202 -5.31 -11.04 -28.76
C VAL A 202 -4.89 -9.99 -27.75
N LEU A 203 -5.71 -8.95 -27.53
CA LEU A 203 -5.45 -7.95 -26.50
C LEU A 203 -5.39 -8.57 -25.09
N LEU A 204 -6.29 -9.50 -24.75
CA LEU A 204 -6.24 -10.24 -23.50
C LEU A 204 -4.94 -11.03 -23.34
N ILE A 205 -4.46 -11.69 -24.40
CA ILE A 205 -3.18 -12.42 -24.36
C ILE A 205 -2.02 -11.45 -24.08
N ILE A 206 -2.00 -10.30 -24.75
CA ILE A 206 -0.98 -9.25 -24.52
C ILE A 206 -1.05 -8.76 -23.07
N GLU A 207 -2.25 -8.52 -22.55
CA GLU A 207 -2.44 -8.12 -21.16
C GLU A 207 -1.93 -9.19 -20.19
N LEU A 208 -2.22 -10.47 -20.41
CA LEU A 208 -1.72 -11.58 -19.60
C LEU A 208 -0.18 -11.65 -19.59
N LEU A 209 0.47 -11.33 -20.71
CA LEU A 209 1.93 -11.21 -20.76
C LEU A 209 2.44 -10.06 -19.89
N PHE A 210 1.77 -8.90 -19.91
CA PHE A 210 2.10 -7.78 -19.01
C PHE A 210 1.83 -8.11 -17.54
N VAL A 211 0.72 -8.77 -17.21
CA VAL A 211 0.43 -9.23 -15.85
C VAL A 211 1.48 -10.22 -15.38
N ARG A 212 1.90 -11.17 -16.22
CA ARG A 212 3.00 -12.08 -15.92
C ARG A 212 4.32 -11.35 -15.71
N ALA A 213 4.64 -10.37 -16.55
CA ALA A 213 5.85 -9.56 -16.41
C ALA A 213 5.80 -8.70 -15.13
N PHE A 214 4.63 -8.19 -14.76
CA PHE A 214 4.39 -7.48 -13.50
C PHE A 214 4.57 -8.41 -12.29
N LEU A 215 4.00 -9.61 -12.33
CA LEU A 215 4.14 -10.60 -11.24
C LEU A 215 5.58 -11.09 -11.07
N ARG A 216 6.43 -10.93 -12.09
CA ARG A 216 7.89 -11.09 -12.04
C ARG A 216 8.64 -9.84 -11.55
N ARG A 217 7.93 -8.91 -10.89
CA ARG A 217 8.39 -7.60 -10.39
C ARG A 217 8.86 -6.63 -11.48
N GLY A 218 8.25 -6.68 -12.66
CA GLY A 218 8.57 -5.76 -13.75
C GLY A 218 8.03 -4.34 -13.52
N ARG A 219 8.92 -3.36 -13.27
CA ARG A 219 8.53 -1.93 -13.12
C ARG A 219 7.83 -1.36 -14.34
N ARG A 220 8.32 -1.68 -15.54
CA ARG A 220 7.73 -1.22 -16.81
C ARG A 220 6.35 -1.81 -17.02
N ALA A 221 6.17 -3.10 -16.74
CA ALA A 221 4.89 -3.79 -16.86
C ALA A 221 3.82 -3.17 -15.94
N ARG A 222 4.18 -2.82 -14.69
CA ARG A 222 3.28 -2.09 -13.78
C ARG A 222 2.81 -0.76 -14.39
N VAL A 223 3.73 0.04 -14.92
CA VAL A 223 3.38 1.34 -15.51
C VAL A 223 2.47 1.16 -16.73
N VAL A 224 2.80 0.20 -17.61
CA VAL A 224 1.96 -0.09 -18.79
C VAL A 224 0.54 -0.49 -18.38
N LEU A 225 0.38 -1.41 -17.42
CA LEU A 225 -0.94 -1.82 -16.93
C LEU A 225 -1.73 -0.64 -16.34
N MET A 226 -1.07 0.24 -15.56
CA MET A 226 -1.72 1.44 -15.03
C MET A 226 -2.13 2.42 -16.15
N THR A 227 -1.29 2.58 -17.18
CA THR A 227 -1.62 3.43 -18.34
C THR A 227 -2.79 2.87 -19.13
N LEU A 228 -2.82 1.55 -19.39
CA LEU A 228 -3.92 0.89 -20.10
C LEU A 228 -5.24 1.01 -19.33
N LEU A 229 -5.23 0.74 -18.02
CA LEU A 229 -6.41 0.93 -17.17
C LEU A 229 -6.90 2.38 -17.17
N SER A 230 -5.97 3.35 -17.07
CA SER A 230 -6.33 4.78 -17.10
C SER A 230 -6.94 5.18 -18.43
N LEU A 231 -6.41 4.68 -19.55
CA LEU A 231 -6.94 4.93 -20.88
C LEU A 231 -8.32 4.29 -21.09
N SER A 232 -8.53 3.08 -20.55
CA SER A 232 -9.83 2.41 -20.56
C SER A 232 -10.88 3.23 -19.79
N ILE A 233 -10.56 3.64 -18.56
CA ILE A 233 -11.45 4.47 -17.73
C ILE A 233 -11.77 5.80 -18.44
N LEU A 234 -10.77 6.46 -19.05
CA LEU A 234 -10.96 7.68 -19.82
C LEU A 234 -11.89 7.45 -21.01
N THR A 235 -11.70 6.36 -21.75
CA THR A 235 -12.55 6.00 -22.89
C THR A 235 -13.99 5.79 -22.44
N SER A 236 -14.21 5.08 -21.32
CA SER A 236 -15.54 4.90 -20.74
C SER A 236 -16.18 6.23 -20.33
N ALA A 237 -15.40 7.15 -19.75
CA ALA A 237 -15.90 8.48 -19.37
C ALA A 237 -16.28 9.33 -20.60
N LEU A 238 -15.49 9.28 -21.67
CA LEU A 238 -15.80 9.98 -22.92
C LEU A 238 -17.05 9.40 -23.58
N ASN A 239 -17.20 8.08 -23.63
CA ASN A 239 -18.40 7.43 -24.16
C ASN A 239 -19.67 7.87 -23.44
N TYR A 240 -19.59 8.07 -22.11
CA TYR A 240 -20.69 8.64 -21.35
C TYR A 240 -20.95 10.11 -21.71
N LEU A 241 -19.92 10.95 -21.74
CA LEU A 241 -20.04 12.39 -22.03
C LEU A 241 -20.61 12.68 -23.42
N TYR A 242 -20.22 11.87 -24.42
CA TYR A 242 -20.73 11.99 -25.79
C TYR A 242 -22.07 11.27 -26.02
N GLY A 243 -22.67 10.69 -24.98
CA GLY A 243 -23.97 10.02 -25.08
C GLY A 243 -23.95 8.69 -25.84
N VAL A 244 -22.77 8.11 -26.08
CA VAL A 244 -22.60 6.78 -26.71
C VAL A 244 -23.05 5.68 -25.75
N SER A 245 -22.85 5.88 -24.45
CA SER A 245 -23.26 4.93 -23.40
C SER A 245 -23.99 5.64 -22.28
N ALA A 246 -25.09 5.06 -21.80
CA ALA A 246 -25.78 5.56 -20.61
C ALA A 246 -25.16 4.93 -19.36
N LEU A 247 -24.81 5.73 -18.35
CA LEU A 247 -24.48 5.20 -17.03
C LEU A 247 -25.76 4.72 -16.35
N LYS A 248 -26.07 3.43 -16.51
CA LYS A 248 -27.10 2.73 -15.74
C LYS A 248 -26.44 1.89 -14.65
N LEU A 249 -27.25 1.32 -13.76
CA LEU A 249 -26.81 0.22 -12.87
C LEU A 249 -26.61 -1.05 -13.71
N ASP A 250 -25.64 -1.00 -14.63
CA ASP A 250 -25.30 -2.03 -15.60
C ASP A 250 -23.80 -2.36 -15.55
N TRP A 251 -23.35 -3.22 -16.47
CA TRP A 251 -21.96 -3.63 -16.58
C TRP A 251 -21.01 -2.45 -16.83
N THR A 252 -21.45 -1.37 -17.47
CA THR A 252 -20.62 -0.19 -17.78
C THR A 252 -20.16 0.49 -16.50
N LEU A 253 -21.07 0.71 -15.55
CA LEU A 253 -20.72 1.31 -14.26
C LEU A 253 -19.89 0.36 -13.39
N LEU A 254 -20.24 -0.94 -13.39
CA LEU A 254 -19.52 -1.95 -12.62
C LEU A 254 -18.08 -2.12 -13.12
N SER A 255 -17.87 -2.30 -14.42
CA SER A 255 -16.54 -2.43 -15.03
C SER A 255 -15.67 -1.20 -14.74
N ALA A 256 -16.16 0.01 -14.96
CA ALA A 256 -15.43 1.24 -14.65
C ALA A 256 -15.03 1.32 -13.15
N THR A 257 -15.93 0.90 -12.25
CA THR A 257 -15.65 0.86 -10.80
C THR A 257 -14.54 -0.16 -10.49
N LEU A 258 -14.62 -1.36 -11.05
CA LEU A 258 -13.61 -2.41 -10.84
C LEU A 258 -12.25 -2.01 -11.45
N GLN A 259 -12.24 -1.34 -12.61
CA GLN A 259 -11.01 -0.80 -13.22
C GLN A 259 -10.37 0.28 -12.33
N CYS A 260 -11.16 1.17 -11.73
CA CYS A 260 -10.67 2.14 -10.74
C CYS A 260 -10.06 1.46 -9.51
N ILE A 261 -10.71 0.42 -8.97
CA ILE A 261 -10.17 -0.36 -7.85
C ILE A 261 -8.84 -1.03 -8.23
N ALA A 262 -8.75 -1.62 -9.43
CA ALA A 262 -7.52 -2.22 -9.94
C ALA A 262 -6.40 -1.18 -10.07
N LEU A 263 -6.71 0.01 -10.59
CA LEU A 263 -5.76 1.12 -10.73
C LEU A 263 -5.23 1.58 -9.37
N ILE A 264 -6.11 1.73 -8.38
CA ILE A 264 -5.73 2.08 -7.00
C ILE A 264 -4.84 0.99 -6.40
N ALA A 265 -5.20 -0.28 -6.59
CA ALA A 265 -4.44 -1.42 -6.08
C ALA A 265 -3.04 -1.52 -6.71
N PHE A 266 -2.89 -1.18 -8.00
CA PHE A 266 -1.58 -1.02 -8.63
C PHE A 266 -0.81 0.18 -8.11
N ALA A 267 -1.49 1.29 -7.79
CA ALA A 267 -0.89 2.53 -7.33
C ALA A 267 -0.39 2.48 -5.87
N THR A 268 -0.81 1.49 -5.07
CA THR A 268 -0.43 1.39 -3.66
C THR A 268 1.09 1.37 -3.44
N GLU A 269 1.50 1.91 -2.31
CA GLU A 269 2.91 1.98 -1.93
C GLU A 269 3.51 0.60 -1.65
N SER A 270 2.72 -0.35 -1.16
CA SER A 270 3.12 -1.75 -1.00
C SER A 270 3.50 -2.38 -2.34
N THR A 271 2.66 -2.21 -3.37
CA THR A 271 2.94 -2.68 -4.74
C THR A 271 4.16 -1.98 -5.33
N ALA A 272 4.28 -0.66 -5.13
CA ALA A 272 5.42 0.13 -5.62
C ALA A 272 6.77 -0.32 -5.02
N ARG A 273 6.81 -0.57 -3.71
CA ARG A 273 8.01 -1.06 -3.01
C ARG A 273 8.39 -2.47 -3.42
N TRP A 274 7.41 -3.37 -3.51
CA TRP A 274 7.64 -4.76 -3.93
C TRP A 274 8.26 -4.87 -5.33
N VAL A 275 7.87 -3.97 -6.25
CA VAL A 275 8.47 -3.93 -7.59
C VAL A 275 9.88 -3.31 -7.58
N ARG A 276 10.16 -2.35 -6.69
CA ARG A 276 11.49 -1.72 -6.57
C ARG A 276 12.53 -2.62 -5.91
N SER A 277 12.15 -3.44 -4.93
CA SER A 277 13.09 -4.32 -4.23
C SER A 277 13.82 -5.30 -5.14
N ARG A 278 13.30 -5.57 -6.35
CA ARG A 278 14.02 -6.35 -7.36
C ARG A 278 15.33 -5.68 -7.82
N ALA A 279 15.32 -4.36 -8.03
CA ALA A 279 16.52 -3.64 -8.45
C ALA A 279 17.58 -3.67 -7.34
N GLU A 280 17.14 -3.55 -6.09
CA GLU A 280 17.99 -3.65 -4.89
C GLU A 280 18.55 -5.09 -4.73
N ASP A 281 17.74 -6.12 -4.99
CA ASP A 281 18.16 -7.53 -5.02
C ASP A 281 19.20 -7.82 -6.14
N GLU A 282 19.06 -7.16 -7.30
CA GLU A 282 19.99 -7.27 -8.44
C GLU A 282 21.32 -6.55 -8.17
N GLU A 283 21.28 -5.35 -7.57
CA GLU A 283 22.48 -4.57 -7.20
C GLU A 283 23.26 -5.21 -6.04
N SER A 284 22.58 -5.87 -5.11
CA SER A 284 23.20 -6.57 -3.96
C SER A 284 23.68 -8.00 -4.28
N GLY A 285 23.47 -8.50 -5.50
CA GLY A 285 23.88 -9.85 -5.91
C GLY A 285 23.04 -11.00 -5.30
N ALA A 286 21.93 -10.69 -4.60
CA ALA A 286 21.06 -11.67 -3.95
C ALA A 286 20.10 -12.41 -4.93
N ALA A 287 20.29 -12.22 -6.24
CA ALA A 287 19.36 -12.62 -7.30
C ALA A 287 19.45 -14.10 -7.73
N ALA A 288 20.33 -14.93 -7.15
CA ALA A 288 20.54 -16.30 -7.62
C ALA A 288 20.09 -17.37 -6.61
N VAL A 289 18.78 -17.49 -6.38
CA VAL A 289 18.20 -18.80 -6.02
C VAL A 289 16.87 -18.94 -6.77
N PRO A 290 16.80 -19.73 -7.85
CA PRO A 290 15.52 -20.06 -8.47
C PRO A 290 14.71 -20.94 -7.52
N ALA A 291 13.41 -20.63 -7.43
CA ALA A 291 12.41 -21.50 -6.80
C ALA A 291 12.14 -22.74 -7.65
#